data_AF-A0A9Q8URR2-F1
#
_entry.id   AF-A0A9Q8URR2-F1
#
_cell.length_a   1.000
_cell.length_b   1.000
_cell.length_c   1.000
_cell.angle_alpha   90.00
_cell.angle_beta   90.00
_cell.angle_gamma   90.00
#
_symmetry.space_group_name_H-M   'P 1'
#
loop_
_entity.id
_entity.type
_entity.pdbx_description
1 polymer ?
#
loop_
_entity_poly.entity_id
_entity_poly.type
_entity_poly.pdbx_seq_one_letter_code
_entity_poly.pdbx_strand_id
1 'polypeptide(L)'
;MYPEAKFILTDRNSGAWLRSMQNSVFAHMDSWPMFFQSLYDFDHARPLRQLMRKWAELFCELNFDEVARQAYIAHVQHCLRVVPKERLLVMRLEEPLDWEDLCAFLGIPGPEQSIVCRSPEGIDKEVGQSTTNVEDPSTWLALGTVALTVLSGLLFLWMVI
;
A
#
# COMPACT_ATOMS: atom_id res chain seq x y z
N MET A 1 14.63 -14.42 17.51
CA MET A 1 13.27 -14.92 17.21
C MET A 1 12.43 -14.82 18.47
N TYR A 2 11.12 -14.59 18.36
CA TYR A 2 10.19 -14.45 19.48
C TYR A 2 9.32 -15.71 19.61
N PRO A 3 9.75 -16.73 20.38
CA PRO A 3 9.10 -18.05 20.38
C PRO A 3 7.69 -18.03 21.00
N GLU A 4 7.41 -17.09 21.89
CA GLU A 4 6.12 -16.93 22.60
C GLU A 4 5.24 -15.83 21.99
N ALA A 5 5.56 -15.36 20.79
CA ALA A 5 4.75 -14.36 20.12
C ALA A 5 3.35 -14.90 19.79
N LYS A 6 2.35 -14.05 20.02
CA LYS A 6 0.97 -14.22 19.55
C LYS A 6 0.82 -13.52 18.21
N PHE A 7 0.02 -14.11 17.31
CA PHE A 7 -0.24 -13.60 15.98
C PHE A 7 -1.67 -13.15 15.86
N ILE A 8 -1.87 -11.99 15.22
CA ILE A 8 -3.18 -11.45 14.89
C ILE A 8 -3.24 -11.38 13.38
N LEU A 9 -4.20 -12.08 12.79
CA LEU A 9 -4.46 -12.08 11.36
C LEU A 9 -5.77 -11.32 11.12
N THR A 10 -5.66 -10.15 10.51
CA THR A 10 -6.83 -9.43 9.99
C THR A 10 -7.19 -9.99 8.63
N ASP A 11 -8.44 -10.41 8.47
CA ASP A 11 -8.97 -10.95 7.23
C ASP A 11 -10.27 -10.22 6.86
N ARG A 12 -10.51 -10.09 5.57
CA ARG A 12 -11.69 -9.47 4.99
C ARG A 12 -12.03 -10.13 3.66
N ASN A 13 -13.19 -9.80 3.10
CA ASN A 13 -13.67 -10.26 1.82
C ASN A 13 -12.63 -9.93 0.74
N SER A 14 -12.13 -10.96 0.07
CA SER A 14 -11.05 -10.81 -0.91
C SER A 14 -11.37 -9.84 -2.05
N GLY A 15 -12.65 -9.74 -2.46
CA GLY A 15 -13.10 -8.79 -3.48
C GLY A 15 -13.14 -7.35 -2.95
N ALA A 16 -13.60 -7.14 -1.72
CA ALA A 16 -13.54 -5.84 -1.06
C ALA A 16 -12.08 -5.40 -0.82
N TRP A 17 -11.21 -6.35 -0.43
CA TRP A 17 -9.78 -6.11 -0.31
C TRP A 17 -9.15 -5.67 -1.63
N LEU A 18 -9.44 -6.37 -2.73
CA LEU A 18 -8.88 -6.03 -4.04
C LEU A 18 -9.31 -4.63 -4.47
N ARG A 19 -10.60 -4.30 -4.37
CA ARG A 19 -11.10 -2.96 -4.70
C ARG A 19 -10.43 -1.87 -3.88
N SER A 20 -10.26 -2.09 -2.58
CA SER A 20 -9.55 -1.17 -1.69
C SER A 20 -8.09 -0.99 -2.11
N MET A 21 -7.37 -2.08 -2.42
CA MET A 21 -5.99 -2.02 -2.88
C MET A 21 -5.84 -1.31 -4.23
N GLN A 22 -6.74 -1.59 -5.18
CA GLN A 22 -6.80 -0.95 -6.49
C GLN A 22 -7.03 0.56 -6.36
N ASN A 23 -7.87 1.01 -5.44
CA ASN A 23 -8.18 2.42 -5.22
C ASN A 23 -7.15 3.18 -4.37
N SER A 24 -6.16 2.50 -3.78
CA SER A 24 -5.19 3.10 -2.87
C SER A 24 -3.75 2.75 -3.26
N VAL A 25 -3.24 1.62 -2.76
CA VAL A 25 -1.84 1.22 -2.89
C VAL A 25 -1.45 0.98 -4.34
N PHE A 26 -2.22 0.17 -5.08
CA PHE A 26 -1.88 -0.14 -6.48
C PHE A 26 -2.02 1.08 -7.38
N ALA A 27 -3.07 1.90 -7.19
CA ALA A 27 -3.20 3.18 -7.90
C ALA A 27 -2.00 4.11 -7.63
N HIS A 28 -1.55 4.24 -6.39
CA HIS A 28 -0.41 5.08 -6.05
C HIS A 28 0.89 4.54 -6.65
N MET A 29 1.12 3.22 -6.60
CA MET A 29 2.32 2.58 -7.14
C MET A 29 2.50 2.80 -8.65
N ASP A 30 1.41 2.79 -9.42
CA ASP A 30 1.42 3.00 -10.87
C ASP A 30 1.20 4.48 -11.27
N SER A 31 1.12 5.38 -10.29
CA SER A 31 0.83 6.78 -10.54
C SER A 31 2.04 7.54 -11.13
N TRP A 32 1.74 8.48 -12.03
CA TRP A 32 2.73 9.41 -12.59
C TRP A 32 3.45 10.23 -11.52
N PRO A 33 2.79 10.78 -10.47
CA PRO A 33 3.46 11.50 -9.40
C PRO A 33 4.54 10.67 -8.70
N MET A 34 4.23 9.41 -8.34
CA MET A 34 5.20 8.52 -7.70
C MET A 34 6.38 8.18 -8.63
N PHE A 35 6.13 8.04 -9.94
CA PHE A 35 7.19 7.88 -10.93
C PHE A 35 8.10 9.11 -10.99
N PHE A 36 7.55 10.31 -11.18
CA PHE A 36 8.36 11.53 -11.30
C PHE A 36 9.12 11.84 -10.02
N GLN A 37 8.49 11.70 -8.85
CA GLN A 37 9.16 11.91 -7.56
C GLN A 37 10.38 11.00 -7.42
N SER A 38 10.29 9.75 -7.87
CA SER A 38 11.41 8.80 -7.85
C SER A 38 12.58 9.14 -8.77
N LEU A 39 12.41 10.06 -9.72
CA LEU A 39 13.48 10.49 -10.63
C LEU A 39 14.42 11.52 -10.00
N TYR A 40 13.98 12.27 -8.99
CA TYR A 40 14.78 13.33 -8.38
C TYR A 40 14.98 13.18 -6.86
N ASP A 41 14.09 12.48 -6.15
CA ASP A 41 14.29 12.12 -4.74
C ASP A 41 14.88 10.70 -4.62
N PHE A 42 16.21 10.66 -4.55
CA PHE A 42 16.99 9.43 -4.46
C PHE A 42 17.05 8.83 -3.05
N ASP A 43 16.80 9.65 -2.03
CA ASP A 43 16.97 9.24 -0.63
C ASP A 43 15.70 8.57 -0.09
N HIS A 44 14.51 8.96 -0.58
CA HIS A 44 13.24 8.44 -0.05
C HIS A 44 12.34 7.86 -1.15
N ALA A 45 11.92 8.66 -2.13
CA ALA A 45 10.94 8.21 -3.14
C ALA A 45 11.45 7.06 -4.01
N ARG A 46 12.70 7.12 -4.48
CA ARG A 46 13.29 6.07 -5.32
C ARG A 46 13.43 4.72 -4.60
N PRO A 47 13.98 4.62 -3.37
CA PRO A 47 14.03 3.35 -2.67
C PRO A 47 12.64 2.84 -2.30
N LEU A 48 11.71 3.71 -1.89
CA LEU A 48 10.32 3.32 -1.61
C LEU A 48 9.64 2.72 -2.85
N ARG A 49 9.76 3.38 -4.01
CA ARG A 49 9.19 2.87 -5.26
C ARG A 49 9.77 1.52 -5.66
N GLN A 50 11.08 1.34 -5.50
CA GLN A 50 11.74 0.05 -5.78
C GLN A 50 11.24 -1.05 -4.83
N LEU A 51 11.15 -0.75 -3.53
CA LEU A 51 10.64 -1.69 -2.53
C LEU A 51 9.21 -2.11 -2.85
N MET A 52 8.32 -1.16 -3.12
CA MET A 52 6.92 -1.43 -3.45
C MET A 52 6.81 -2.26 -4.73
N ARG A 53 7.57 -1.94 -5.78
CA ARG A 53 7.58 -2.73 -7.02
C ARG A 53 8.11 -4.15 -6.78
N LYS A 54 9.17 -4.32 -5.99
CA LYS A 54 9.69 -5.66 -5.65
C LYS A 54 8.71 -6.47 -4.82
N TRP A 55 8.04 -5.84 -3.87
CA TRP A 55 6.96 -6.48 -3.13
C TRP A 55 5.84 -6.94 -4.08
N ALA A 56 5.36 -6.08 -4.98
CA ALA A 56 4.31 -6.44 -5.93
C ALA A 56 4.74 -7.50 -6.96
N GLU A 57 6.00 -7.48 -7.40
CA GLU A 57 6.57 -8.51 -8.27
C GLU A 57 6.54 -9.89 -7.58
N LEU A 58 6.93 -9.95 -6.31
CA LEU A 58 6.94 -11.21 -5.53
C LEU A 58 5.53 -11.64 -5.10
N PHE A 59 4.67 -10.69 -4.79
CA PHE A 59 3.35 -10.96 -4.25
C PHE A 59 2.34 -11.32 -5.35
N CYS A 60 2.33 -10.57 -6.45
CA CYS A 60 1.32 -10.73 -7.50
C CYS A 60 1.85 -10.53 -8.93
N GLU A 61 3.15 -10.68 -9.17
CA GLU A 61 3.76 -10.58 -10.52
C GLU A 61 3.47 -9.24 -11.22
N LEU A 62 3.32 -8.16 -10.43
CA LEU A 62 2.88 -6.84 -10.90
C LEU A 62 1.50 -6.84 -11.58
N ASN A 63 0.68 -7.87 -11.37
CA ASN A 63 -0.69 -7.97 -11.83
C ASN A 63 -1.65 -7.64 -10.67
N PHE A 64 -2.29 -6.47 -10.79
CA PHE A 64 -3.12 -5.87 -9.74
C PHE A 64 -4.60 -6.25 -9.81
N ASP A 65 -4.94 -7.32 -10.52
CA ASP A 65 -6.30 -7.84 -10.68
C ASP A 65 -6.49 -9.16 -9.92
N GLU A 66 -6.97 -10.19 -10.61
CA GLU A 66 -7.30 -11.49 -10.04
C GLU A 66 -6.07 -12.20 -9.46
N VAL A 67 -4.87 -11.99 -10.03
CA VAL A 67 -3.62 -12.55 -9.50
C VAL A 67 -3.34 -12.01 -8.09
N ALA A 68 -3.50 -10.70 -7.86
CA ALA A 68 -3.37 -10.11 -6.54
C ALA A 68 -4.40 -10.65 -5.54
N ARG A 69 -5.64 -10.87 -5.98
CA ARG A 69 -6.69 -11.46 -5.13
C ARG A 69 -6.36 -12.90 -4.74
N GLN A 70 -5.84 -13.70 -5.68
CA GLN A 70 -5.43 -15.07 -5.41
C GLN A 70 -4.22 -15.12 -4.46
N ALA A 71 -3.25 -14.22 -4.64
CA ALA A 71 -2.11 -14.07 -3.74
C ALA A 71 -2.55 -13.75 -2.30
N TYR A 72 -3.52 -12.84 -2.13
CA TYR A 72 -4.12 -12.54 -0.83
C TYR A 72 -4.76 -13.78 -0.19
N ILE A 73 -5.58 -14.51 -0.93
CA ILE A 73 -6.22 -15.74 -0.43
C ILE A 73 -5.16 -16.78 -0.05
N ALA A 74 -4.15 -16.98 -0.89
CA ALA A 74 -3.07 -17.91 -0.64
C ALA A 74 -2.29 -17.52 0.63
N HIS A 75 -2.03 -16.23 0.84
CA HIS A 75 -1.38 -15.71 2.03
C HIS A 75 -2.19 -16.00 3.31
N VAL A 76 -3.49 -15.68 3.31
CA VAL A 76 -4.38 -15.98 4.45
C VAL A 76 -4.38 -17.48 4.76
N GLN A 77 -4.54 -18.33 3.74
CA GLN A 77 -4.53 -19.79 3.91
C GLN A 77 -3.17 -20.33 4.37
N HIS A 78 -2.08 -19.68 3.99
CA HIS A 78 -0.76 -20.01 4.50
C HIS A 78 -0.65 -19.69 5.99
N CYS A 79 -1.03 -18.48 6.41
CA CYS A 79 -1.02 -18.06 7.82
C CYS A 79 -1.86 -19.00 8.71
N LEU A 80 -3.08 -19.34 8.28
CA LEU A 80 -3.97 -20.26 9.00
C LEU A 80 -3.38 -21.68 9.15
N ARG A 81 -2.47 -22.09 8.25
CA ARG A 81 -1.88 -23.43 8.23
C ARG A 81 -0.60 -23.52 9.07
N VAL A 82 0.21 -22.47 9.05
CA VAL A 82 1.55 -22.47 9.65
C VAL A 82 1.57 -21.99 11.09
N VAL A 83 0.61 -21.17 11.50
CA VAL A 83 0.53 -20.66 12.87
C VAL A 83 -0.36 -21.57 13.72
N PRO A 84 0.10 -22.04 14.90
CA PRO A 84 -0.73 -22.80 15.84
C PRO A 84 -1.98 -22.00 16.24
N LYS A 85 -3.13 -22.68 16.31
CA LYS A 85 -4.43 -22.03 16.58
C LYS A 85 -4.46 -21.31 17.93
N GLU A 86 -3.76 -21.84 18.92
CA GLU A 86 -3.68 -21.29 20.27
C GLU A 86 -2.91 -19.96 20.31
N ARG A 87 -2.12 -19.68 19.26
CA ARG A 87 -1.31 -18.47 19.10
C ARG A 87 -1.82 -17.58 17.97
N LEU A 88 -2.98 -17.87 17.40
CA LEU A 88 -3.55 -17.12 16.28
C LEU A 88 -4.95 -16.60 16.62
N LEU A 89 -5.10 -15.28 16.63
CA LEU A 89 -6.40 -14.62 16.60
C LEU A 89 -6.71 -14.19 15.17
N VAL A 90 -7.86 -14.60 14.65
CA VAL A 90 -8.34 -14.16 13.33
C VAL A 90 -9.43 -13.12 13.55
N MET A 91 -9.23 -11.92 13.04
CA MET A 91 -10.18 -10.81 13.14
C MET A 91 -10.81 -10.55 11.77
N ARG A 92 -12.13 -10.73 11.67
CA ARG A 92 -12.92 -10.47 10.46
C ARG A 92 -13.34 -9.01 10.44
N LEU A 93 -12.93 -8.26 9.42
CA LEU A 93 -13.26 -6.83 9.33
C LEU A 93 -14.72 -6.57 8.92
N GLU A 94 -15.45 -7.60 8.46
CA GLU A 94 -16.90 -7.54 8.24
C GLU A 94 -17.71 -7.63 9.54
N GLU A 95 -17.11 -8.15 10.60
CA GLU A 95 -17.76 -8.32 11.89
C GLU A 95 -17.48 -7.11 12.78
N PRO A 96 -18.36 -6.80 13.75
CA PRO A 96 -18.06 -5.79 14.76
C PRO A 96 -16.72 -6.10 15.42
N LEU A 97 -15.81 -5.13 15.40
CA LEU A 97 -14.53 -5.25 16.05
C LEU A 97 -14.70 -4.85 17.52
N ASP A 98 -14.59 -5.83 18.41
CA ASP A 98 -14.69 -5.61 19.84
C ASP A 98 -13.33 -5.80 20.52
N TRP A 99 -13.08 -5.01 21.56
CA TRP A 99 -11.87 -5.15 22.38
C TRP A 99 -11.83 -6.45 23.16
N GLU A 100 -12.98 -7.05 23.43
CA GLU A 100 -13.11 -8.22 24.30
C GLU A 100 -12.26 -9.38 23.80
N ASP A 101 -12.45 -9.80 22.54
CA ASP A 101 -11.73 -10.93 21.96
C ASP A 101 -10.22 -10.67 21.86
N LEU A 102 -9.84 -9.45 21.46
CA LEU A 102 -8.44 -9.06 21.32
C LEU A 102 -7.73 -9.02 22.68
N CYS A 103 -8.33 -8.38 23.67
CA CYS A 103 -7.77 -8.24 25.00
C CYS A 103 -7.75 -9.58 25.75
N ALA A 104 -8.78 -10.40 25.61
CA ALA A 104 -8.81 -11.76 26.14
C ALA A 104 -7.70 -12.62 25.53
N PHE A 105 -7.53 -12.56 24.20
CA PHE A 105 -6.45 -13.26 23.51
C PHE A 105 -5.07 -12.79 23.97
N LEU A 106 -4.89 -11.49 24.18
CA LEU A 106 -3.62 -10.92 24.66
C LEU A 106 -3.37 -11.18 26.15
N GLY A 107 -4.41 -11.37 26.95
CA GLY A 107 -4.33 -11.54 28.41
C GLY A 107 -4.19 -10.21 29.16
N ILE A 108 -4.78 -9.14 28.64
CA ILE A 108 -4.73 -7.79 29.20
C ILE A 108 -6.16 -7.27 29.47
N PRO A 109 -6.37 -6.34 30.41
CA PRO A 109 -7.67 -5.70 30.58
C PRO A 109 -8.06 -4.90 29.33
N GLY A 110 -9.36 -4.92 29.00
CA GLY A 110 -9.93 -4.12 27.91
C GLY A 110 -9.95 -2.63 28.24
N PRO A 111 -9.74 -1.74 27.27
CA PRO A 111 -9.93 -0.30 27.46
C PRO A 111 -11.41 0.05 27.62
N GLU A 112 -11.70 1.19 28.26
CA GLU A 112 -13.07 1.70 28.40
C GLU A 112 -13.65 2.23 27.08
N GLN A 113 -12.78 2.63 26.14
CA GLN A 113 -13.18 3.16 24.83
C GLN A 113 -13.45 2.01 23.86
N SER A 114 -14.51 2.11 23.06
CA SER A 114 -14.77 1.16 21.97
C SER A 114 -13.76 1.29 20.84
N ILE A 115 -13.59 0.23 20.03
CA ILE A 115 -12.80 0.29 18.81
C ILE A 115 -13.48 1.28 17.85
N VAL A 116 -12.78 2.35 17.51
CA VAL A 116 -13.17 3.20 16.39
C VAL A 116 -12.69 2.49 15.13
N CYS A 117 -13.61 1.81 14.44
CA CYS A 117 -13.33 1.27 13.10
C CYS A 117 -13.23 2.44 12.12
N ARG A 118 -12.05 3.07 12.06
CA ARG A 118 -11.74 4.09 11.06
C ARG A 118 -11.40 3.36 9.76
N SER A 119 -12.41 2.96 8.99
CA SER A 119 -12.27 2.76 7.55
C SER A 119 -13.03 3.87 6.86
N PRO A 120 -12.40 5.02 6.58
CA PRO A 120 -13.14 6.11 5.98
C PRO A 120 -13.20 5.80 4.51
N GLU A 121 -14.42 5.63 4.01
CA GLU A 121 -14.77 6.09 2.67
C GLU A 121 -14.28 7.55 2.56
N GLY A 122 -13.00 7.76 2.22
CA GLY A 122 -12.35 9.08 2.31
C GLY A 122 -10.84 9.10 2.57
N ILE A 123 -10.25 8.16 3.32
CA ILE A 123 -8.79 8.19 3.56
C ILE A 123 -8.00 7.82 2.31
N ASP A 124 -8.52 6.90 1.48
CA ASP A 124 -7.89 6.56 0.19
C ASP A 124 -7.73 7.81 -0.69
N LYS A 125 -8.70 8.75 -0.59
CA LYS A 125 -8.66 10.03 -1.30
C LYS A 125 -7.69 11.01 -0.66
N GLU A 126 -7.62 11.10 0.67
CA GLU A 126 -6.70 12.02 1.37
C GLU A 126 -5.24 11.57 1.32
N VAL A 127 -4.93 10.27 1.42
CA VAL A 127 -3.56 9.74 1.26
C VAL A 127 -3.11 9.83 -0.20
N GLY A 128 -4.02 9.57 -1.14
CA GLY A 128 -3.81 9.87 -2.55
C GLY A 128 -3.53 11.36 -2.78
N GLN A 129 -4.39 12.26 -2.29
CA GLN A 129 -4.27 13.70 -2.50
C GLN A 129 -3.07 14.35 -1.78
N SER A 130 -2.69 13.87 -0.60
CA SER A 130 -1.51 14.36 0.13
C SER A 130 -0.20 13.91 -0.51
N THR A 131 -0.16 12.75 -1.16
CA THR A 131 1.00 12.30 -1.96
C THR A 131 0.98 12.81 -3.40
N THR A 132 -0.19 13.15 -3.94
CA THR A 132 -0.36 13.81 -5.26
C THR A 132 -0.59 15.30 -5.13
N ASN A 133 -0.12 15.96 -4.06
CA ASN A 133 -0.20 17.40 -4.00
C ASN A 133 0.81 17.96 -5.03
N VAL A 134 0.31 18.17 -6.25
CA VAL A 134 0.99 18.79 -7.41
C VAL A 134 1.40 20.24 -7.10
N GLU A 135 1.09 20.75 -5.91
CA GLU A 135 1.51 22.05 -5.42
C GLU A 135 2.93 22.05 -4.80
N ASP A 136 3.62 20.91 -4.71
CA ASP A 136 5.06 20.92 -4.36
C ASP A 136 5.85 21.63 -5.49
N PRO A 137 6.50 22.78 -5.22
CA PRO A 137 7.29 23.52 -6.20
C PRO A 137 8.36 22.67 -6.89
N SER A 138 8.85 21.61 -6.23
CA SER A 138 9.83 20.68 -6.80
C SER A 138 9.28 19.90 -8.01
N THR A 139 7.98 19.60 -8.03
CA THR A 139 7.32 18.88 -9.14
C THR A 139 7.23 19.73 -10.41
N TRP A 140 6.92 21.03 -10.29
CA TRP A 140 6.93 21.99 -11.40
C TRP A 140 8.33 22.24 -11.95
N LEU A 141 9.33 22.31 -11.08
CA LEU A 141 10.74 22.42 -11.49
C LEU A 141 11.22 21.18 -12.25
N ALA A 142 10.84 19.98 -11.79
CA ALA A 142 11.15 18.73 -12.46
C ALA A 142 10.48 18.61 -13.83
N LEU A 143 9.17 18.90 -13.92
CA LEU A 143 8.44 18.92 -15.20
C LEU A 143 9.02 19.97 -16.17
N GLY A 144 9.37 21.15 -15.67
CA GLY A 144 10.05 22.19 -16.44
C GLY A 144 11.40 21.74 -16.99
N THR A 145 12.19 21.02 -16.18
CA THR A 145 13.52 20.51 -16.59
C THR A 145 13.41 19.41 -17.65
N VAL A 146 12.44 18.51 -17.53
CA VAL A 146 12.17 17.47 -18.55
C VAL A 146 11.67 18.11 -19.84
N ALA A 147 10.77 19.10 -19.78
CA ALA A 147 10.32 19.83 -20.95
C ALA A 147 11.47 20.57 -21.65
N LEU A 148 12.37 21.20 -20.90
CA LEU A 148 13.57 21.89 -21.43
C LEU A 148 14.55 20.92 -22.09
N THR A 149 14.77 19.74 -21.53
CA THR A 149 15.66 18.72 -22.13
C THR A 149 15.06 18.10 -23.40
N VAL A 150 13.75 17.86 -23.44
CA VAL A 150 13.07 17.39 -24.65
C VAL A 150 13.04 18.49 -25.73
N LEU A 151 12.72 19.73 -25.37
CA LEU A 151 12.71 20.86 -26.31
C LEU A 151 14.10 21.19 -26.84
N SER A 152 15.14 21.14 -26.00
CA SER A 152 16.52 21.32 -26.45
C SER A 152 16.98 20.17 -27.35
N GLY A 153 16.61 18.93 -27.06
CA GLY A 153 16.86 17.78 -27.95
C GLY A 153 16.16 17.91 -29.31
N LEU A 154 14.90 18.37 -29.33
CA LEU A 154 14.13 18.62 -30.55
C LEU A 154 14.67 19.80 -31.36
N LEU A 155 15.09 20.89 -30.70
CA LEU A 155 15.75 22.03 -31.33
C LEU A 155 17.11 21.64 -31.92
N PHE A 156 17.88 20.80 -31.20
CA PHE A 156 19.16 20.29 -31.69
C PHE A 156 18.98 19.39 -32.91
N LEU A 157 17.94 18.55 -32.93
CA LEU A 157 17.57 17.76 -34.11
C LEU A 157 17.13 18.63 -35.29
N TRP A 158 16.39 19.72 -35.05
CA TRP A 158 15.95 20.65 -36.09
C TRP A 158 17.10 21.48 -36.67
N MET A 159 18.16 21.73 -35.92
CA MET A 159 19.35 22.45 -36.40
C MET A 159 20.33 21.56 -37.19
N VAL A 160 20.18 20.24 -37.14
CA VAL A 160 21.08 19.26 -37.80
C VAL A 160 20.46 18.66 -39.07
N ILE A 161 19.22 19.03 -39.42
CA ILE A 161 18.50 18.69 -40.66
C ILE A 161 18.46 19.93 -41.55
#